data_AF-X0PC45-F1
#
_entry.id   AF-X0PC45-F1
#
_cell.length_a   1.000
_cell.length_b   1.000
_cell.length_c   1.000
_cell.angle_alpha   90.00
_cell.angle_beta   90.00
_cell.angle_gamma   90.00
#
_symmetry.space_group_name_H-M   'P 1'
#
loop_
_entity.id
_entity.type
_entity.pdbx_description
1 polymer ?
#
loop_
_entity_poly.entity_id
_entity_poly.type
_entity_poly.pdbx_seq_one_letter_code
_entity_poly.pdbx_strand_id
1 'polypeptide(L)'
;MNHVRNLDKQVINMRAFVLAAGSQSRIVSFDELGINRLFIEEKTAWLAKTLTFPQLGTLQKQSPELFESLQSYFLYNQNVTQAAKALYIHPKSLRYRLRKIQTDLGINWHDADQLLWLHLSLKFLALTAKGFEID
;
A
#
# COMPACT_ATOMS: atom_id res chain seq x y z
N MET A 1 -1.17 -5.43 -32.62
CA MET A 1 -1.62 -6.47 -31.65
C MET A 1 -1.23 -6.17 -30.20
N ASN A 2 -0.13 -5.45 -29.92
CA ASN A 2 0.24 -5.11 -28.52
C ASN A 2 -0.62 -4.02 -27.87
N HIS A 3 -1.13 -3.04 -28.64
CA HIS A 3 -1.88 -1.91 -28.07
C HIS A 3 -3.26 -2.29 -27.48
N VAL A 4 -3.94 -3.28 -28.07
CA VAL A 4 -5.28 -3.72 -27.59
C VAL A 4 -5.16 -4.49 -26.27
N ARG A 5 -4.19 -5.40 -26.14
CA ARG A 5 -3.92 -6.10 -24.86
C ARG A 5 -3.54 -5.15 -23.72
N ASN A 6 -2.94 -4.01 -24.06
CA ASN A 6 -2.49 -3.05 -23.07
C ASN A 6 -3.63 -2.21 -22.50
N LEU A 7 -4.63 -1.88 -23.33
CA LEU A 7 -5.87 -1.25 -22.89
C LEU A 7 -6.65 -2.17 -21.93
N ASP A 8 -6.71 -3.47 -22.21
CA ASP A 8 -7.39 -4.44 -21.34
C ASP A 8 -6.75 -4.48 -19.93
N LYS A 9 -5.42 -4.46 -19.86
CA LYS A 9 -4.67 -4.42 -18.59
C LYS A 9 -4.88 -3.13 -17.81
N GLN A 10 -4.82 -1.98 -18.48
CA GLN A 10 -5.08 -0.69 -17.84
C GLN A 10 -6.50 -0.64 -17.24
N VAL A 11 -7.49 -1.22 -17.93
CA VAL A 11 -8.87 -1.34 -17.44
C VAL A 11 -8.97 -2.26 -16.22
N ILE A 12 -8.28 -3.40 -16.21
CA ILE A 12 -8.22 -4.31 -15.04
C ILE A 12 -7.58 -3.61 -13.84
N ASN A 13 -6.45 -2.94 -14.04
CA ASN A 13 -5.72 -2.24 -12.98
C ASN A 13 -6.50 -1.03 -12.45
N MET A 14 -7.21 -0.31 -13.32
CA MET A 14 -8.15 0.74 -12.92
C MET A 14 -9.29 0.17 -12.07
N ARG A 15 -9.85 -0.99 -12.44
CA ARG A 15 -10.91 -1.64 -11.66
C ARG A 15 -10.41 -2.08 -10.28
N ALA A 16 -9.21 -2.65 -10.20
CA ALA A 16 -8.59 -3.00 -8.91
C ALA A 16 -8.42 -1.76 -8.02
N PHE A 17 -8.07 -0.61 -8.61
CA PHE A 17 -7.99 0.66 -7.90
C PHE A 17 -9.35 1.17 -7.40
N VAL A 18 -10.40 1.15 -8.23
CA VAL A 18 -11.76 1.55 -7.81
C VAL A 18 -12.25 0.68 -6.65
N LEU A 19 -12.00 -0.63 -6.70
CA LEU A 19 -12.28 -1.55 -5.60
C LEU A 19 -11.37 -1.30 -4.38
N ALA A 20 -10.15 -0.81 -4.60
CA ALA A 20 -9.20 -0.42 -3.55
C ALA A 20 -9.64 0.82 -2.78
N ALA A 21 -10.11 1.84 -3.50
CA ALA A 21 -10.42 3.16 -2.97
C ALA A 21 -11.77 3.24 -2.22
N GLY A 22 -12.59 2.18 -2.24
CA GLY A 22 -13.89 2.16 -1.55
C GLY A 22 -14.86 3.24 -2.03
N SER A 23 -14.62 3.82 -3.20
CA SER A 23 -15.39 4.93 -3.73
C SER A 23 -16.80 4.46 -4.11
N GLN A 24 -17.83 5.09 -3.54
CA GLN A 24 -19.23 4.89 -3.98
C GLN A 24 -19.46 5.36 -5.42
N SER A 25 -18.55 6.19 -5.93
CA SER A 25 -18.56 6.74 -7.29
C SER A 25 -18.08 5.69 -8.30
N ARG A 26 -18.95 5.30 -9.24
CA ARG A 26 -18.63 4.41 -10.37
C ARG A 26 -17.66 5.00 -11.40
N ILE A 27 -17.27 6.27 -11.24
CA ILE A 27 -16.41 7.02 -12.15
C ILE A 27 -15.34 7.71 -11.29
N VAL A 28 -14.08 7.41 -11.56
CA VAL A 28 -12.90 8.08 -10.99
C VAL A 28 -12.13 8.66 -12.15
N SER A 29 -11.86 9.97 -12.14
CA SER A 29 -11.05 10.55 -13.22
C SER A 29 -9.63 10.03 -13.12
N PHE A 30 -8.96 9.84 -14.26
CA PHE A 30 -7.53 9.50 -14.25
C PHE A 30 -6.74 10.53 -13.44
N ASP A 31 -7.22 11.77 -13.38
CA ASP A 31 -6.53 12.82 -12.66
C ASP A 31 -6.56 12.69 -11.15
N GLU A 32 -7.65 12.17 -10.60
CA GLU A 32 -7.87 11.93 -9.17
C GLU A 32 -7.02 10.81 -8.59
N LEU A 33 -6.39 9.98 -9.44
CA LEU A 33 -5.61 8.83 -9.01
C LEU A 33 -4.30 9.21 -8.29
N GLY A 34 -3.81 10.43 -8.50
CA GLY A 34 -2.59 10.94 -7.88
C GLY A 34 -1.39 10.00 -8.09
N ILE A 35 -0.65 9.70 -7.02
CA ILE A 35 0.51 8.81 -7.07
C ILE A 35 0.16 7.37 -7.47
N ASN A 36 -1.11 6.96 -7.39
CA ASN A 36 -1.51 5.60 -7.74
C ASN A 36 -1.48 5.36 -9.27
N ARG A 37 -1.39 6.42 -10.09
CA ARG A 37 -1.16 6.30 -11.54
C ARG A 37 0.13 5.54 -11.85
N LEU A 38 1.14 5.63 -10.98
CA LEU A 38 2.39 4.88 -11.10
C LEU A 38 2.16 3.37 -11.26
N PHE A 39 1.09 2.84 -10.67
CA PHE A 39 0.77 1.43 -10.77
C PHE A 39 0.03 1.08 -12.07
N ILE A 40 -0.64 2.01 -12.73
CA ILE A 40 -1.52 1.70 -13.88
C ILE A 40 -0.77 1.73 -15.22
N GLU A 41 0.39 2.40 -15.28
CA GLU A 41 1.16 2.54 -16.51
C GLU A 41 1.82 1.23 -16.98
N GLU A 42 2.03 1.07 -18.29
CA GLU A 42 2.45 -0.17 -18.96
C GLU A 42 3.92 -0.61 -18.70
N LYS A 43 4.64 0.06 -17.80
CA LYS A 43 6.06 -0.18 -17.55
C LYS A 43 6.32 -0.38 -16.07
N THR A 44 5.53 -1.22 -15.42
CA THR A 44 5.56 -1.38 -13.96
C THR A 44 6.19 -2.68 -13.49
N ALA A 45 6.71 -3.52 -14.39
CA ALA A 45 7.49 -4.71 -14.03
C ALA A 45 8.69 -4.38 -13.12
N TRP A 46 9.35 -3.24 -13.35
CA TRP A 46 10.40 -2.77 -12.46
C TRP A 46 9.85 -2.33 -11.09
N LEU A 47 8.66 -1.72 -11.04
CA LEU A 47 8.00 -1.38 -9.77
C LEU A 47 7.65 -2.64 -8.99
N ALA A 48 7.14 -3.68 -9.65
CA ALA A 48 6.89 -4.95 -9.00
C ALA A 48 8.17 -5.51 -8.39
N LYS A 49 9.28 -5.50 -9.13
CA LYS A 49 10.59 -5.93 -8.61
C LYS A 49 11.06 -5.07 -7.44
N THR A 50 10.86 -3.76 -7.50
CA THR A 50 11.34 -2.79 -6.50
C THR A 50 10.47 -2.77 -5.23
N LEU A 51 9.15 -2.93 -5.37
CA LEU A 51 8.16 -2.80 -4.30
C LEU A 51 7.70 -4.15 -3.73
N THR A 52 8.11 -5.27 -4.34
CA THR A 52 7.90 -6.58 -3.72
C THR A 52 8.72 -6.68 -2.46
N PHE A 53 8.04 -6.71 -1.33
CA PHE A 53 8.65 -6.87 -0.02
C PHE A 53 8.02 -8.06 0.71
N PRO A 54 8.56 -9.28 0.55
CA PRO A 54 7.97 -10.51 1.08
C PRO A 54 7.70 -10.45 2.59
N GLN A 55 8.54 -9.73 3.34
CA GLN A 55 8.41 -9.52 4.77
C GLN A 55 7.09 -8.83 5.14
N LEU A 56 6.56 -7.93 4.30
CA LEU A 56 5.22 -7.35 4.51
C LEU A 56 4.11 -8.39 4.35
N GLY A 57 4.21 -9.27 3.36
CA GLY A 57 3.25 -10.36 3.18
C GLY A 57 3.30 -11.36 4.34
N THR A 58 4.50 -11.63 4.88
CA THR A 58 4.69 -12.44 6.08
C THR A 58 4.09 -11.74 7.31
N LEU A 59 4.36 -10.45 7.51
CA LEU A 59 3.80 -9.65 8.60
C LEU A 59 2.26 -9.65 8.57
N GLN A 60 1.67 -9.49 7.39
CA GLN A 60 0.22 -9.55 7.19
C GLN A 60 -0.39 -10.88 7.66
N LYS A 61 0.29 -12.00 7.40
CA LYS A 61 -0.19 -13.35 7.75
C LYS A 61 0.08 -13.72 9.20
N GLN A 62 1.27 -13.39 9.71
CA GLN A 62 1.74 -13.84 11.03
C GLN A 62 1.40 -12.87 12.16
N SER A 63 1.23 -11.58 11.86
CA SER A 63 0.88 -10.56 12.87
C SER A 63 -0.07 -9.52 12.27
N PRO A 64 -1.33 -9.90 11.98
CA PRO A 64 -2.32 -9.03 11.37
C PRO A 64 -2.51 -7.71 12.11
N GLU A 65 -2.40 -7.71 13.45
CA GLU A 65 -2.52 -6.51 14.28
C GLU A 65 -1.35 -5.53 14.10
N LEU A 66 -0.14 -6.03 13.79
CA LEU A 66 1.00 -5.18 13.45
C LEU A 66 0.85 -4.62 12.04
N PHE A 67 0.39 -5.45 11.11
CA PHE A 67 0.09 -5.01 9.75
C PHE A 67 -0.98 -3.91 9.73
N GLU A 68 -2.08 -4.09 10.46
CA GLU A 68 -3.14 -3.08 10.62
C GLU A 68 -2.61 -1.79 11.26
N SER A 69 -1.72 -1.94 12.25
CA SER A 69 -1.06 -0.79 12.90
C SER A 69 -0.21 0.00 11.91
N LEU A 70 0.50 -0.69 11.01
CA LEU A 70 1.28 -0.07 9.95
C LEU A 70 0.41 0.64 8.91
N GLN A 71 -0.70 0.02 8.51
CA GLN A 71 -1.67 0.63 7.59
C GLN A 71 -2.27 1.91 8.19
N SER A 72 -2.73 1.85 9.45
CA SER A 72 -3.28 3.01 10.16
C SER A 72 -2.23 4.12 10.31
N TYR A 73 -0.98 3.77 10.63
CA TYR A 73 0.10 4.75 10.74
C TYR A 73 0.28 5.57 9.45
N PHE A 74 0.33 4.93 8.29
CA PHE A 74 0.41 5.65 7.02
C PHE A 74 -0.88 6.37 6.64
N LEU A 75 -2.05 5.77 6.90
CA LEU A 75 -3.36 6.37 6.62
C LEU A 75 -3.55 7.71 7.35
N TYR A 76 -3.08 7.80 8.59
CA TYR A 76 -3.15 9.02 9.40
C TYR A 76 -1.86 9.86 9.34
N ASN A 77 -1.17 9.85 8.18
CA ASN A 77 0.00 10.68 7.91
C ASN A 77 1.08 10.60 9.00
N GLN A 78 1.36 9.38 9.49
CA GLN A 78 2.36 9.10 10.51
C GLN A 78 2.05 9.74 11.88
N ASN A 79 0.84 10.28 12.06
CA ASN A 79 0.39 10.81 13.34
C ASN A 79 -0.02 9.68 14.27
N VAL A 80 0.89 9.28 15.15
CA VAL A 80 0.69 8.20 16.13
C VAL A 80 -0.57 8.39 16.97
N THR A 81 -0.91 9.62 17.35
CA THR A 81 -2.09 9.88 18.19
C THR A 81 -3.38 9.59 17.42
N GLN A 82 -3.49 10.08 16.18
CA GLN A 82 -4.67 9.85 15.34
C GLN A 82 -4.78 8.38 14.90
N ALA A 83 -3.67 7.78 14.49
CA ALA A 83 -3.61 6.36 14.11
C ALA A 83 -4.02 5.44 15.27
N ALA A 84 -3.53 5.72 16.50
CA ALA A 84 -3.87 4.93 17.67
C ALA A 84 -5.36 5.09 18.05
N LYS A 85 -5.89 6.31 17.95
CA LYS A 85 -7.32 6.60 18.15
C LYS A 85 -8.19 5.80 17.17
N ALA A 86 -7.81 5.75 15.90
CA ALA A 86 -8.54 5.00 14.87
C ALA A 86 -8.53 3.48 15.10
N LEU A 87 -7.47 2.96 15.74
CA LEU A 87 -7.34 1.55 16.12
C LEU A 87 -7.95 1.24 17.50
N TYR A 88 -8.54 2.23 18.19
CA TYR A 88 -9.04 2.09 19.56
C TYR A 88 -7.98 1.59 20.57
N ILE A 89 -6.72 1.99 20.37
CA ILE A 89 -5.61 1.67 21.28
C ILE A 89 -4.95 2.94 21.82
N HIS A 90 -4.21 2.80 22.91
CA HIS A 90 -3.42 3.90 23.46
C HIS A 90 -2.20 4.22 22.56
N PRO A 91 -1.79 5.50 22.39
CA PRO A 91 -0.62 5.88 21.59
C PRO A 91 0.68 5.16 21.99
N LYS A 92 0.90 4.88 23.28
CA LYS A 92 2.05 4.08 23.76
C LYS A 92 2.05 2.67 23.15
N SER A 93 0.89 2.03 23.06
CA SER A 93 0.74 0.70 22.47
C SER A 93 1.06 0.73 20.98
N LEU A 94 0.61 1.76 20.25
CA LEU A 94 0.98 1.92 18.85
C LEU A 94 2.49 2.13 18.68
N ARG A 95 3.14 2.97 19.50
CA ARG A 95 4.60 3.14 19.47
C ARG A 95 5.35 1.84 19.73
N TYR A 96 4.84 0.99 20.63
CA TYR A 96 5.41 -0.34 20.85
C TYR A 96 5.30 -1.21 19.59
N ARG A 97 4.12 -1.26 18.97
CA ARG A 97 3.90 -2.01 17.72
C ARG A 97 4.80 -1.50 16.59
N LEU A 98 4.92 -0.19 16.41
CA LEU A 98 5.82 0.41 15.40
C LEU A 98 7.29 0.08 15.65
N ARG A 99 7.74 0.04 16.92
CA ARG A 99 9.10 -0.44 17.24
C ARG A 99 9.29 -1.91 16.91
N LYS A 100 8.30 -2.76 17.18
CA LYS A 100 8.36 -4.17 16.82
C LYS A 100 8.42 -4.35 15.29
N ILE A 101 7.57 -3.64 14.54
CA ILE A 101 7.61 -3.60 13.07
C ILE A 101 8.98 -3.13 12.56
N GLN A 102 9.59 -2.14 13.22
CA GLN A 102 10.93 -1.67 12.89
C GLN A 102 11.96 -2.81 12.95
N THR A 103 11.93 -3.58 14.02
CA THR A 103 12.82 -4.73 14.23
C THR A 103 12.52 -5.85 13.24
N ASP A 104 11.24 -6.22 13.08
CA ASP A 104 10.81 -7.36 12.27
C ASP A 104 11.07 -7.11 10.77
N LEU A 105 10.97 -5.87 10.30
CA LEU A 105 11.19 -5.49 8.91
C LEU A 105 12.59 -4.92 8.63
N GLY A 106 13.38 -4.62 9.67
CA GLY A 106 14.72 -4.02 9.53
C GLY A 106 14.72 -2.61 8.92
N ILE A 107 13.68 -1.82 9.20
CA ILE A 107 13.48 -0.48 8.62
C ILE A 107 13.91 0.63 9.56
N ASN A 108 14.07 1.85 9.03
CA ASN A 108 14.32 3.06 9.79
C ASN A 108 13.19 4.07 9.61
N TRP A 109 12.45 4.37 10.69
CA TRP A 109 11.36 5.36 10.67
C TRP A 109 11.81 6.81 10.44
N HIS A 110 13.12 7.09 10.46
CA HIS A 110 13.67 8.42 10.22
C HIS A 110 14.29 8.57 8.81
N ASP A 111 14.24 7.52 8.00
CA ASP A 111 14.68 7.53 6.60
C ASP A 111 13.47 7.77 5.69
N ALA A 112 13.44 8.93 5.04
CA ALA A 112 12.33 9.34 4.19
C ALA A 112 12.14 8.43 2.97
N ASP A 113 13.24 7.94 2.38
CA ASP A 113 13.19 7.06 1.22
C ASP A 113 12.67 5.68 1.61
N GLN A 114 13.08 5.15 2.77
CA GLN A 114 12.53 3.89 3.29
C GLN A 114 11.05 4.03 3.64
N LEU A 115 10.63 5.15 4.22
CA LEU A 115 9.22 5.42 4.51
C LEU A 115 8.37 5.45 3.23
N LEU A 116 8.86 6.15 2.20
CA LEU A 116 8.19 6.23 0.90
C LEU A 116 8.10 4.84 0.27
N TRP A 117 9.21 4.11 0.20
CA TRP A 117 9.26 2.76 -0.33
C TRP A 117 8.32 1.80 0.41
N LEU A 118 8.28 1.87 1.75
CA LEU A 118 7.41 1.02 2.56
C LEU A 118 5.93 1.34 2.30
N HIS A 119 5.58 2.63 2.20
CA HIS A 119 4.23 3.06 1.90
C HIS A 119 3.77 2.61 0.50
N LEU A 120 4.64 2.74 -0.51
CA LEU A 120 4.37 2.27 -1.86
C LEU A 120 4.24 0.74 -1.91
N SER A 121 5.10 0.01 -1.20
CA SER A 121 5.04 -1.46 -1.08
C SER A 121 3.72 -1.93 -0.45
N LEU A 122 3.23 -1.22 0.58
CA LEU A 122 1.92 -1.50 1.19
C LEU A 122 0.76 -1.28 0.22
N LYS A 123 0.77 -0.17 -0.52
CA LYS A 123 -0.24 0.12 -1.56
C LYS A 123 -0.22 -0.94 -2.65
N PHE A 124 0.96 -1.31 -3.11
CA PHE A 124 1.16 -2.33 -4.13
C PHE A 124 0.62 -3.70 -3.68
N LEU A 125 0.92 -4.13 -2.45
CA LEU A 125 0.38 -5.36 -1.87
C LEU A 125 -1.16 -5.35 -1.77
N ALA A 126 -1.75 -4.20 -1.43
CA ALA A 126 -3.21 -4.08 -1.38
C ALA A 126 -3.86 -4.15 -2.77
N LEU A 127 -3.19 -3.66 -3.81
CA LEU A 127 -3.66 -3.74 -5.20
C LEU A 127 -3.58 -5.18 -5.74
N THR A 128 -2.46 -5.88 -5.51
CA THR A 128 -2.31 -7.28 -5.96
C THR A 128 -3.34 -8.21 -5.30
N ALA A 129 -3.66 -7.98 -4.03
CA ALA A 129 -4.75 -8.69 -3.35
C ALA A 129 -6.14 -8.46 -3.97
N LYS A 130 -6.32 -7.38 -4.75
CA LYS A 130 -7.57 -7.01 -5.44
C LYS A 130 -7.55 -7.37 -6.94
N GLY A 131 -6.63 -8.22 -7.37
CA GLY A 131 -6.54 -8.70 -8.74
C GLY A 131 -5.82 -7.75 -9.70
N PHE A 132 -4.98 -6.85 -9.18
CA PHE A 132 -4.07 -6.07 -10.00
C PHE A 132 -3.05 -7.01 -10.67
N GLU A 133 -2.95 -6.93 -12.00
CA GLU A 133 -2.04 -7.76 -12.79
C GLU A 133 -0.73 -7.01 -13.05
N ILE A 134 0.39 -7.69 -12.78
CA ILE A 134 1.73 -7.24 -13.08
C ILE A 134 2.13 -7.82 -14.44
N ASP A 135 2.78 -7.00 -15.28
CA ASP A 135 3.34 -7.42 -16.57
C ASP A 135 4.42 -8.52 -16.47
#